data_AF-A0A9D7S3Q6-F1
#
_entry.id   AF-A0A9D7S3Q6-F1
#
_cell.length_a   1.000
_cell.length_b   1.000
_cell.length_c   1.000
_cell.angle_alpha   90.00
_cell.angle_beta   90.00
_cell.angle_gamma   90.00
#
_symmetry.space_group_name_H-M   'P 1'
#
loop_
_entity.id
_entity.type
_entity.pdbx_description
1 polymer ?
#
loop_
_entity_poly.entity_id
_entity_poly.type
_entity_poly.pdbx_seq_one_letter_code
_entity_poly.pdbx_strand_id
1 'polypeptide(L)'
;SVGTTSCNVGDSPLNWCNQAGGCGNGTTNHDHPVIAQGMYRLKNGRMDQIGASWLKHGFVSLNNTSAGCGNGTCVAPPLGGRQLGVGCTDPYVSSLNGGRPLGRKSEVNPATGAYPFPIGGGGATSEVWNQRVAVAEADMIAAQNPGARYFVEGQYIAPDDAMGGNGFNNASHREVPINQSNFNLTMVGATVRQLLAIDAWALIDNTVQIFRVDIPGTPVERFNVARKVTEVTPGTLWHYEFAVHNLNSARAADALRIVFAGNTVFSGVGFHDVNAHSNEPYDTADWPSATSADTIAWTVPAFPSSPNDANAIRWSTTYNFWFDANRPPSELNTMTLDLFEAGTPAQVEFGQAIFSGGFE
;
A
#
# COMPACT_ATOMS: atom_id res chain seq x y z
N SER A 1 10.05 -0.18 -12.25
CA SER A 1 9.15 0.98 -12.09
C SER A 1 8.02 0.89 -13.09
N VAL A 2 6.89 1.52 -12.78
CA VAL A 2 5.68 1.59 -13.61
C VAL A 2 5.33 3.04 -13.93
N GLY A 3 4.59 3.25 -15.03
CA GLY A 3 4.03 4.56 -15.34
C GLY A 3 2.82 4.86 -14.47
N THR A 4 2.60 6.12 -14.13
CA THR A 4 1.44 6.58 -13.38
C THR A 4 0.84 7.81 -14.07
N THR A 5 -0.48 7.99 -13.93
CA THR A 5 -1.16 9.21 -14.39
C THR A 5 -1.98 9.73 -13.23
N SER A 6 -1.65 10.91 -12.72
CA SER A 6 -2.48 11.58 -11.73
C SER A 6 -3.68 12.24 -12.40
N CYS A 7 -4.72 12.47 -11.62
CA CYS A 7 -5.96 13.07 -12.06
C CYS A 7 -6.53 13.91 -10.93
N ASN A 8 -6.71 15.21 -11.16
CA ASN A 8 -7.39 16.07 -10.21
C ASN A 8 -8.90 16.03 -10.46
N VAL A 9 -9.60 15.18 -9.71
CA VAL A 9 -11.08 15.12 -9.72
C VAL A 9 -11.74 16.12 -8.76
N GLY A 10 -10.94 16.87 -8.01
CA GLY A 10 -11.42 17.83 -7.02
C GLY A 10 -11.94 19.12 -7.66
N ASP A 11 -12.08 20.15 -6.85
CA ASP A 11 -12.61 21.46 -7.23
C ASP A 11 -11.57 22.59 -7.17
N SER A 12 -10.33 22.26 -6.77
CA SER A 12 -9.24 23.20 -6.55
C SER A 12 -7.94 22.69 -7.19
N PRO A 13 -7.06 23.56 -7.73
CA PRO A 13 -5.76 23.14 -8.22
C PRO A 13 -4.89 22.52 -7.11
N LEU A 14 -4.28 21.37 -7.40
CA LEU A 14 -3.30 20.73 -6.52
C LEU A 14 -1.89 21.26 -6.81
N ASN A 15 -1.03 21.33 -5.80
CA ASN A 15 0.33 21.83 -5.92
C ASN A 15 1.26 20.76 -6.53
N TRP A 16 2.11 21.22 -7.46
CA TRP A 16 3.10 20.43 -8.18
C TRP A 16 4.42 21.21 -8.21
N CYS A 17 4.79 21.76 -7.05
CA CYS A 17 5.95 22.64 -6.91
C CYS A 17 7.25 21.97 -7.38
N ASN A 18 8.17 22.80 -7.86
CA ASN A 18 9.57 22.42 -7.98
C ASN A 18 10.47 23.63 -7.71
N GLN A 19 11.75 23.38 -7.40
CA GLN A 19 12.73 24.43 -7.08
C GLN A 19 12.96 25.46 -8.19
N ALA A 20 12.76 25.09 -9.46
CA ALA A 20 13.07 25.93 -10.62
C ALA A 20 11.90 26.80 -11.09
N GLY A 21 10.68 26.38 -10.75
CA GLY A 21 9.42 27.01 -11.10
C GLY A 21 8.93 27.88 -9.96
N GLY A 22 9.08 27.49 -8.70
CA GLY A 22 8.38 28.15 -7.61
C GLY A 22 6.94 27.66 -7.47
N CYS A 23 6.17 28.33 -6.62
CA CYS A 23 5.04 27.73 -5.93
C CYS A 23 3.81 28.64 -5.87
N GLY A 24 2.68 28.06 -5.49
CA GLY A 24 1.50 28.81 -5.06
C GLY A 24 1.75 29.70 -3.86
N ASN A 25 0.83 30.62 -3.61
CA ASN A 25 0.97 31.52 -2.48
C ASN A 25 0.88 30.72 -1.17
N GLY A 26 1.87 30.85 -0.29
CA GLY A 26 1.97 30.07 0.95
C GLY A 26 2.57 28.67 0.76
N THR A 27 2.97 28.27 -0.45
CA THR A 27 3.65 26.99 -0.69
C THR A 27 5.14 27.16 -0.96
N THR A 28 5.87 26.08 -0.71
CA THR A 28 7.32 25.96 -0.76
C THR A 28 7.71 24.85 -1.73
N ASN A 29 9.02 24.69 -2.00
CA ASN A 29 9.55 23.62 -2.86
C ASN A 29 9.24 22.19 -2.35
N HIS A 30 8.49 22.07 -1.26
CA HIS A 30 8.05 20.84 -0.61
C HIS A 30 6.62 20.43 -1.03
N ASP A 31 5.88 21.31 -1.69
CA ASP A 31 4.45 21.11 -1.97
C ASP A 31 4.23 20.48 -3.35
N HIS A 32 4.63 19.22 -3.46
CA HIS A 32 4.37 18.35 -4.60
C HIS A 32 4.08 16.92 -4.13
N PRO A 33 3.41 16.10 -4.94
CA PRO A 33 3.14 14.73 -4.56
C PRO A 33 4.40 13.87 -4.57
N VAL A 34 4.41 12.88 -3.68
CA VAL A 34 5.29 11.72 -3.76
C VAL A 34 4.51 10.51 -4.23
N ILE A 35 5.17 9.63 -4.99
CA ILE A 35 4.54 8.52 -5.66
C ILE A 35 5.23 7.22 -5.27
N ALA A 36 4.53 6.38 -4.53
CA ALA A 36 4.94 5.02 -4.23
C ALA A 36 4.45 4.07 -5.33
N GLN A 37 5.23 3.01 -5.57
CA GLN A 37 4.87 1.94 -6.49
C GLN A 37 5.04 0.59 -5.79
N GLY A 38 4.12 -0.34 -6.08
CA GLY A 38 4.15 -1.70 -5.55
C GLY A 38 3.86 -2.73 -6.63
N MET A 39 4.33 -3.95 -6.43
CA MET A 39 3.97 -5.12 -7.23
C MET A 39 3.44 -6.22 -6.33
N TYR A 40 2.36 -6.85 -6.77
CA TYR A 40 1.61 -7.83 -6.02
C TYR A 40 1.43 -9.10 -6.84
N ARG A 41 1.33 -10.23 -6.16
CA ARG A 41 1.00 -11.53 -6.73
C ARG A 41 -0.23 -12.09 -6.03
N LEU A 42 -1.15 -12.63 -6.81
CA LEU A 42 -2.27 -13.44 -6.31
C LEU A 42 -2.01 -14.89 -6.72
N LYS A 43 -1.75 -15.76 -5.74
CA LYS A 43 -1.43 -17.18 -5.95
C LYS A 43 -2.05 -18.01 -4.83
N ASN A 44 -2.64 -19.15 -5.17
CA ASN A 44 -3.21 -20.10 -4.20
C ASN A 44 -4.19 -19.47 -3.20
N GLY A 45 -4.94 -18.45 -3.63
CA GLY A 45 -5.89 -17.77 -2.77
C GLY A 45 -5.26 -16.79 -1.77
N ARG A 46 -4.02 -16.35 -1.97
CA ARG A 46 -3.36 -15.28 -1.21
C ARG A 46 -2.88 -14.18 -2.15
N MET A 47 -3.12 -12.92 -1.78
CA MET A 47 -2.47 -11.78 -2.40
C MET A 47 -1.32 -11.27 -1.54
N ASP A 48 -0.09 -11.33 -2.03
CA ASP A 48 1.12 -10.83 -1.37
C ASP A 48 1.79 -9.71 -2.16
N GLN A 49 2.38 -8.75 -1.44
CA GLN A 49 3.21 -7.71 -2.04
C GLN A 49 4.64 -8.24 -2.22
N ILE A 50 5.07 -8.41 -3.45
CA ILE A 50 6.38 -8.99 -3.81
C ILE A 50 7.41 -7.93 -4.21
N GLY A 51 7.01 -6.67 -4.25
CA GLY A 51 7.92 -5.57 -4.50
C GLY A 51 7.38 -4.22 -4.06
N ALA A 52 8.31 -3.37 -3.64
CA ALA A 52 8.07 -1.98 -3.29
C ALA A 52 9.15 -1.10 -3.95
N SER A 53 8.87 0.18 -4.12
CA SER A 53 9.86 1.18 -4.54
C SER A 53 10.08 2.23 -3.47
N TRP A 54 11.18 2.98 -3.62
CA TRP A 54 11.29 4.34 -3.10
C TRP A 54 10.34 5.29 -3.87
N LEU A 55 10.35 6.56 -3.53
CA LEU A 55 9.36 7.54 -3.95
C LEU A 55 9.82 8.37 -5.14
N LYS A 56 8.98 8.47 -6.16
CA LYS A 56 9.11 9.53 -7.16
C LYS A 56 8.55 10.82 -6.57
N HIS A 57 9.35 11.87 -6.55
CA HIS A 57 8.87 13.23 -6.31
C HIS A 57 8.36 13.85 -7.61
N GLY A 58 7.14 14.40 -7.57
CA GLY A 58 6.60 15.26 -8.61
C GLY A 58 7.52 16.46 -8.87
N PHE A 59 7.50 16.95 -10.10
CA PHE A 59 8.32 18.12 -10.46
C PHE A 59 7.65 19.04 -11.48
N VAL A 60 6.72 18.55 -12.29
CA VAL A 60 5.93 19.39 -13.19
C VAL A 60 4.67 18.64 -13.56
N SER A 61 3.54 19.34 -13.56
CA SER A 61 2.29 18.84 -14.11
C SER A 61 2.18 19.26 -15.56
N LEU A 62 1.99 18.30 -16.46
CA LEU A 62 1.73 18.59 -17.87
C LEU A 62 0.35 19.23 -18.10
N ASN A 63 -0.57 19.17 -17.14
CA ASN A 63 -1.95 19.62 -17.28
C ASN A 63 -2.59 19.15 -18.60
N ASN A 64 -2.45 17.87 -18.89
CA ASN A 64 -2.84 17.29 -20.16
C ASN A 64 -4.37 17.33 -20.32
N THR A 65 -4.82 17.90 -21.44
CA THR A 65 -6.24 18.06 -21.79
C THR A 65 -6.79 16.87 -22.60
N SER A 66 -5.93 16.13 -23.30
CA SER A 66 -6.32 15.00 -24.17
C SER A 66 -6.89 13.81 -23.38
N ALA A 67 -6.66 13.78 -22.08
CA ALA A 67 -7.16 12.78 -21.14
C ALA A 67 -7.74 13.49 -19.89
N GLY A 68 -8.54 14.53 -20.10
CA GLY A 68 -9.28 15.18 -19.00
C GLY A 68 -10.01 14.14 -18.14
N CYS A 69 -10.08 14.39 -16.85
CA CYS A 69 -10.61 13.43 -15.89
C CYS A 69 -11.66 14.08 -14.97
N GLY A 70 -12.42 13.27 -14.23
CA GLY A 70 -13.57 13.77 -13.46
C GLY A 70 -14.66 14.29 -14.41
N ASN A 71 -15.07 15.56 -14.25
CA ASN A 71 -16.07 16.22 -15.10
C ASN A 71 -15.60 16.52 -16.55
N GLY A 72 -14.43 16.00 -16.93
CA GLY A 72 -13.99 15.89 -18.32
C GLY A 72 -13.36 17.13 -18.95
N THR A 73 -13.46 18.31 -18.31
CA THR A 73 -12.81 19.54 -18.78
C THR A 73 -11.63 19.90 -17.90
N CYS A 74 -10.43 19.88 -18.47
CA CYS A 74 -9.23 20.38 -17.81
C CYS A 74 -9.27 21.91 -17.75
N VAL A 75 -9.33 22.44 -16.53
CA VAL A 75 -9.26 23.87 -16.23
C VAL A 75 -7.81 24.21 -15.93
N ALA A 76 -7.18 24.98 -16.84
CA ALA A 76 -5.79 25.40 -16.68
C ALA A 76 -5.60 26.12 -15.33
N PRO A 77 -4.64 25.69 -14.49
CA PRO A 77 -4.43 26.30 -13.19
C PRO A 77 -3.71 27.65 -13.33
N PRO A 78 -3.87 28.58 -12.38
CA PRO A 78 -3.27 29.91 -12.45
C PRO A 78 -1.74 29.91 -12.51
N LEU A 79 -1.08 28.84 -12.04
CA LEU A 79 0.38 28.71 -12.00
C LEU A 79 0.94 27.69 -13.00
N GLY A 80 0.14 27.30 -14.00
CA GLY A 80 0.56 26.37 -15.05
C GLY A 80 1.07 25.05 -14.47
N GLY A 81 2.18 24.52 -15.00
CA GLY A 81 2.73 23.22 -14.59
C GLY A 81 3.25 23.12 -13.16
N ARG A 82 3.20 24.20 -12.37
CA ARG A 82 3.45 24.17 -10.92
C ARG A 82 2.22 23.71 -10.13
N GLN A 83 1.11 23.49 -10.82
CA GLN A 83 -0.13 22.98 -10.27
C GLN A 83 -0.72 21.93 -11.22
N LEU A 84 -1.49 20.99 -10.68
CA LEU A 84 -2.40 20.16 -11.44
C LEU A 84 -3.80 20.78 -11.37
N GLY A 85 -4.26 21.33 -12.49
CA GLY A 85 -5.55 21.97 -12.63
C GLY A 85 -6.72 21.01 -12.48
N VAL A 86 -7.89 21.57 -12.14
CA VAL A 86 -9.13 20.81 -11.97
C VAL A 86 -9.50 20.11 -13.27
N GLY A 87 -9.79 18.81 -13.19
CA GLY A 87 -10.12 17.97 -14.35
C GLY A 87 -8.94 17.68 -15.28
N CYS A 88 -7.72 18.13 -14.95
CA CYS A 88 -6.51 17.84 -15.71
C CYS A 88 -5.85 16.55 -15.24
N THR A 89 -5.00 15.98 -16.11
CA THR A 89 -4.15 14.83 -15.78
C THR A 89 -2.66 15.16 -15.95
N ASP A 90 -1.82 14.47 -15.18
CA ASP A 90 -0.36 14.51 -15.35
C ASP A 90 0.20 13.08 -15.48
N PRO A 91 0.65 12.68 -16.69
CA PRO A 91 1.27 11.37 -16.89
C PRO A 91 2.78 11.40 -16.64
N TYR A 92 3.25 10.50 -15.77
CA TYR A 92 4.65 10.09 -15.69
C TYR A 92 4.84 8.68 -16.25
N VAL A 93 5.69 8.56 -17.28
CA VAL A 93 6.12 7.26 -17.79
C VAL A 93 7.04 6.53 -16.81
N SER A 94 7.18 5.22 -16.97
CA SER A 94 7.98 4.37 -16.07
C SER A 94 9.44 4.81 -15.91
N SER A 95 10.05 5.39 -16.97
CA SER A 95 11.40 5.94 -16.90
C SER A 95 11.50 7.19 -16.04
N LEU A 96 10.47 8.05 -16.04
CA LEU A 96 10.40 9.24 -15.17
C LEU A 96 10.17 8.86 -13.71
N ASN A 97 9.30 7.86 -13.47
CA ASN A 97 9.01 7.31 -12.14
C ASN A 97 10.16 6.46 -11.57
N GLY A 98 11.07 5.99 -12.42
CA GLY A 98 12.27 5.24 -12.03
C GLY A 98 13.57 6.05 -12.15
N GLY A 99 13.48 7.35 -12.36
CA GLY A 99 14.62 8.26 -12.43
C GLY A 99 15.20 8.49 -11.05
N ARG A 100 16.50 8.17 -10.88
CA ARG A 100 17.20 8.26 -9.59
C ARG A 100 17.97 9.59 -9.47
N PRO A 101 18.23 10.09 -8.24
CA PRO A 101 17.81 9.53 -6.96
C PRO A 101 16.29 9.66 -6.74
N LEU A 102 15.70 8.63 -6.11
CA LEU A 102 14.32 8.65 -5.59
C LEU A 102 14.36 9.00 -4.08
N GLY A 103 13.23 9.38 -3.51
CA GLY A 103 13.10 9.73 -2.08
C GLY A 103 12.75 8.53 -1.20
N ARG A 104 13.16 8.53 0.06
CA ARG A 104 12.85 7.44 0.99
C ARG A 104 11.37 7.44 1.38
N LYS A 105 10.78 6.26 1.53
CA LYS A 105 9.44 6.09 2.12
C LYS A 105 9.41 6.49 3.58
N SER A 106 10.52 6.29 4.30
CA SER A 106 10.66 6.60 5.73
C SER A 106 10.60 8.08 6.10
N GLU A 107 10.73 8.98 5.11
CA GLU A 107 10.72 10.42 5.33
C GLU A 107 9.31 11.03 5.28
N VAL A 108 8.32 10.27 4.84
CA VAL A 108 6.98 10.79 4.57
C VAL A 108 6.04 10.39 5.69
N ASN A 109 5.33 11.37 6.24
CA ASN A 109 4.13 11.14 7.01
C ASN A 109 2.97 10.93 6.02
N PRO A 110 2.45 9.70 5.84
CA PRO A 110 1.47 9.38 4.81
C PRO A 110 0.07 9.93 5.11
N ALA A 111 -0.23 10.24 6.37
CA ALA A 111 -1.52 10.78 6.78
C ALA A 111 -1.66 12.26 6.37
N THR A 112 -0.58 13.03 6.53
CA THR A 112 -0.54 14.48 6.28
C THR A 112 0.13 14.85 4.96
N GLY A 113 0.87 13.91 4.35
CA GLY A 113 1.73 14.16 3.21
C GLY A 113 2.98 14.97 3.51
N ALA A 114 3.27 15.29 4.77
CA ALA A 114 4.47 16.04 5.14
C ALA A 114 5.74 15.20 4.96
N TYR A 115 6.80 15.82 4.46
CA TYR A 115 8.13 15.23 4.33
C TYR A 115 9.22 16.31 4.37
N PRO A 116 10.45 15.99 4.81
CA PRO A 116 11.56 16.93 4.81
C PRO A 116 11.96 17.27 3.38
N PHE A 117 12.38 18.52 3.18
CA PHE A 117 13.04 18.87 1.93
C PHE A 117 14.13 19.93 2.13
N PRO A 118 15.31 19.81 1.48
CA PRO A 118 15.67 18.84 0.44
C PRO A 118 15.57 17.39 0.94
N ILE A 119 15.09 16.49 0.05
CA ILE A 119 14.86 15.08 0.39
C ILE A 119 16.15 14.48 0.93
N GLY A 120 16.05 13.58 1.91
CA GLY A 120 17.27 13.00 2.46
C GLY A 120 17.97 12.10 1.45
N GLY A 121 19.29 11.95 1.66
CA GLY A 121 20.15 11.14 0.82
C GLY A 121 20.36 9.71 1.35
N GLY A 122 21.39 9.04 0.85
CA GLY A 122 21.94 7.82 1.44
C GLY A 122 21.35 6.49 0.94
N GLY A 123 20.52 6.51 -0.10
CA GLY A 123 20.05 5.28 -0.75
C GLY A 123 21.15 4.58 -1.54
N ALA A 124 21.15 3.25 -1.54
CA ALA A 124 22.03 2.47 -2.42
C ALA A 124 21.72 2.78 -3.89
N THR A 125 22.77 2.82 -4.73
CA THR A 125 22.65 3.02 -6.18
C THR A 125 23.53 2.07 -6.99
N SER A 126 24.16 1.09 -6.34
CA SER A 126 25.10 0.15 -6.98
C SER A 126 24.39 -0.74 -7.98
N GLU A 127 23.17 -1.17 -7.66
CA GLU A 127 22.38 -2.05 -8.51
C GLU A 127 21.36 -1.28 -9.35
N VAL A 128 21.04 -1.80 -10.53
CA VAL A 128 20.08 -1.20 -11.46
C VAL A 128 18.65 -1.15 -10.90
N TRP A 129 18.32 -2.06 -9.98
CA TRP A 129 17.02 -2.15 -9.32
C TRP A 129 16.92 -1.25 -8.08
N ASN A 130 18.04 -0.75 -7.55
CA ASN A 130 17.98 0.05 -6.33
C ASN A 130 17.02 1.23 -6.45
N GLN A 131 16.26 1.48 -5.39
CA GLN A 131 15.22 2.51 -5.25
C GLN A 131 13.98 2.33 -6.15
N ARG A 132 14.05 1.48 -7.19
CA ARG A 132 12.91 1.15 -8.05
C ARG A 132 12.10 0.01 -7.42
N VAL A 133 10.96 -0.33 -8.03
CA VAL A 133 10.23 -1.57 -7.68
C VAL A 133 11.17 -2.74 -7.89
N ALA A 134 11.60 -3.36 -6.80
CA ALA A 134 12.47 -4.54 -6.78
C ALA A 134 11.65 -5.78 -6.44
N VAL A 135 11.82 -6.85 -7.22
CA VAL A 135 11.08 -8.11 -7.09
C VAL A 135 12.07 -9.25 -7.32
N ALA A 136 11.99 -10.30 -6.49
CA ALA A 136 12.82 -11.48 -6.70
C ALA A 136 12.36 -12.23 -7.97
N GLU A 137 13.31 -12.71 -8.78
CA GLU A 137 12.97 -13.46 -10.01
C GLU A 137 12.14 -14.72 -9.70
N ALA A 138 12.43 -15.39 -8.58
CA ALA A 138 11.68 -16.56 -8.11
C ALA A 138 10.17 -16.28 -7.95
N ASP A 139 9.77 -15.04 -7.63
CA ASP A 139 8.37 -14.66 -7.50
C ASP A 139 7.69 -14.39 -8.83
N MET A 140 8.45 -14.20 -9.91
CA MET A 140 7.95 -13.87 -11.26
C MET A 140 8.02 -15.04 -12.24
N ILE A 141 8.79 -16.09 -11.92
CA ILE A 141 8.93 -17.29 -12.76
C ILE A 141 7.62 -18.09 -12.74
N ALA A 142 7.00 -18.26 -13.91
CA ALA A 142 5.72 -18.94 -14.06
C ALA A 142 5.75 -20.41 -13.60
N ALA A 143 6.86 -21.11 -13.82
CA ALA A 143 7.02 -22.51 -13.38
C ALA A 143 7.03 -22.66 -11.85
N GLN A 144 7.51 -21.64 -11.12
CA GLN A 144 7.51 -21.62 -9.65
C GLN A 144 6.19 -21.06 -9.09
N ASN A 145 5.43 -20.34 -9.93
CA ASN A 145 4.18 -19.66 -9.58
C ASN A 145 3.04 -20.03 -10.55
N PRO A 146 2.70 -21.32 -10.68
CA PRO A 146 1.64 -21.75 -11.57
C PRO A 146 0.30 -21.12 -11.15
N GLY A 147 -0.42 -20.55 -12.13
CA GLY A 147 -1.72 -19.91 -11.90
C GLY A 147 -1.65 -18.54 -11.21
N ALA A 148 -0.46 -17.99 -10.96
CA ALA A 148 -0.32 -16.68 -10.36
C ALA A 148 -0.78 -15.55 -11.30
N ARG A 149 -1.47 -14.56 -10.72
CA ARG A 149 -1.80 -13.28 -11.37
C ARG A 149 -0.99 -12.18 -10.72
N TYR A 150 -0.60 -11.17 -11.48
CA TYR A 150 0.25 -10.10 -10.98
C TYR A 150 -0.39 -8.74 -11.17
N PHE A 151 -0.18 -7.85 -10.22
CA PHE A 151 -0.75 -6.51 -10.21
C PHE A 151 0.34 -5.51 -9.88
N VAL A 152 0.20 -4.31 -10.41
CA VAL A 152 0.99 -3.15 -10.00
C VAL A 152 0.08 -2.11 -9.40
N GLU A 153 0.59 -1.39 -8.43
CA GLU A 153 -0.10 -0.31 -7.75
C GLU A 153 0.73 0.96 -7.82
N GLY A 154 0.07 2.09 -8.02
CA GLY A 154 0.64 3.42 -7.81
C GLY A 154 -0.18 4.15 -6.77
N GLN A 155 0.50 4.78 -5.80
CA GLN A 155 -0.12 5.59 -4.77
C GLN A 155 0.52 6.98 -4.73
N TYR A 156 -0.31 8.01 -4.74
CA TYR A 156 0.09 9.40 -4.58
C TYR A 156 -0.15 9.84 -3.14
N ILE A 157 0.78 10.59 -2.56
CA ILE A 157 0.60 11.30 -1.30
C ILE A 157 0.95 12.76 -1.58
N ALA A 158 0.02 13.68 -1.30
CA ALA A 158 0.20 15.12 -1.49
C ALA A 158 -0.30 15.88 -0.24
N PRO A 159 0.44 16.88 0.27
CA PRO A 159 0.05 17.60 1.48
C PRO A 159 -1.31 18.29 1.41
N ASP A 160 -1.63 18.91 0.28
CA ASP A 160 -2.88 19.64 0.07
C ASP A 160 -4.08 18.72 -0.14
N ASP A 161 -3.89 17.59 -0.83
CA ASP A 161 -4.91 16.55 -0.96
C ASP A 161 -5.22 15.88 0.40
N ALA A 162 -4.17 15.62 1.20
CA ALA A 162 -4.30 15.12 2.56
C ALA A 162 -5.01 16.14 3.49
N MET A 163 -4.67 17.43 3.38
CA MET A 163 -5.35 18.52 4.09
C MET A 163 -6.83 18.64 3.70
N GLY A 164 -7.16 18.32 2.44
CA GLY A 164 -8.53 18.21 1.94
C GLY A 164 -9.30 16.99 2.44
N GLY A 165 -8.65 16.08 3.18
CA GLY A 165 -9.27 14.85 3.69
C GLY A 165 -9.44 13.75 2.64
N ASN A 166 -8.75 13.83 1.51
CA ASN A 166 -8.91 12.91 0.37
C ASN A 166 -7.94 11.72 0.37
N GLY A 167 -7.29 11.42 1.51
CA GLY A 167 -6.23 10.41 1.61
C GLY A 167 -6.61 8.96 1.29
N PHE A 168 -7.88 8.69 0.93
CA PHE A 168 -8.39 7.33 0.67
C PHE A 168 -8.65 7.00 -0.80
N ASN A 169 -8.51 7.97 -1.72
CA ASN A 169 -8.78 7.76 -3.14
C ASN A 169 -7.52 7.87 -4.03
N ASN A 170 -6.34 7.79 -3.40
CA ASN A 170 -5.06 8.17 -3.97
C ASN A 170 -4.20 6.99 -4.44
N ALA A 171 -4.73 5.77 -4.37
CA ALA A 171 -4.11 4.55 -4.88
C ALA A 171 -4.91 3.95 -6.05
N SER A 172 -4.23 3.26 -6.96
CA SER A 172 -4.87 2.61 -8.10
C SER A 172 -4.03 1.42 -8.55
N HIS A 173 -4.69 0.38 -9.05
CA HIS A 173 -4.01 -0.84 -9.48
C HIS A 173 -4.33 -1.23 -10.92
N ARG A 174 -3.49 -2.11 -11.47
CA ARG A 174 -3.71 -2.74 -12.78
C ARG A 174 -3.06 -4.12 -12.85
N GLU A 175 -3.74 -5.07 -13.47
CA GLU A 175 -3.19 -6.39 -13.73
C GLU A 175 -2.12 -6.35 -14.83
N VAL A 176 -1.03 -7.09 -14.62
CA VAL A 176 0.17 -7.09 -15.46
C VAL A 176 0.75 -8.49 -15.68
N PRO A 177 0.46 -9.17 -16.80
CA PRO A 177 1.21 -10.35 -17.22
C PRO A 177 2.69 -10.05 -17.38
N ILE A 178 3.50 -11.04 -17.01
CA ILE A 178 4.96 -10.98 -17.04
C ILE A 178 5.47 -11.75 -18.25
N ASN A 179 6.22 -11.09 -19.12
CA ASN A 179 6.96 -11.76 -20.19
C ASN A 179 8.06 -12.63 -19.58
N GLN A 180 8.00 -13.94 -19.76
CA GLN A 180 8.92 -14.88 -19.10
C GLN A 180 10.33 -14.92 -19.72
N SER A 181 10.57 -14.25 -20.85
CA SER A 181 11.89 -14.18 -21.47
C SER A 181 12.74 -13.01 -20.96
N ASN A 182 12.11 -11.95 -20.45
CA ASN A 182 12.80 -10.73 -20.04
C ASN A 182 12.16 -10.00 -18.84
N PHE A 183 11.15 -10.59 -18.21
CA PHE A 183 10.37 -10.05 -17.09
C PHE A 183 9.67 -8.70 -17.35
N ASN A 184 9.52 -8.28 -18.61
CA ASN A 184 8.77 -7.07 -18.92
C ASN A 184 7.28 -7.24 -18.56
N LEU A 185 6.73 -6.22 -17.89
CA LEU A 185 5.31 -6.14 -17.56
C LEU A 185 4.53 -5.64 -18.78
N THR A 186 3.46 -6.33 -19.12
CA THR A 186 2.50 -5.86 -20.13
C THR A 186 1.23 -5.39 -19.44
N MET A 187 0.80 -4.17 -19.74
CA MET A 187 -0.40 -3.60 -19.12
C MET A 187 -1.66 -4.09 -19.84
N VAL A 188 -2.59 -4.71 -19.12
CA VAL A 188 -3.86 -5.22 -19.68
C VAL A 188 -5.04 -4.54 -19.02
N GLY A 189 -6.19 -4.50 -19.70
CA GLY A 189 -7.40 -3.83 -19.19
C GLY A 189 -7.21 -2.33 -18.98
N ALA A 190 -8.17 -1.68 -18.31
CA ALA A 190 -8.01 -0.30 -17.83
C ALA A 190 -7.39 -0.31 -16.42
N THR A 191 -6.76 0.80 -16.02
CA THR A 191 -6.41 1.01 -14.61
C THR A 191 -7.69 1.05 -13.77
N VAL A 192 -7.75 0.27 -12.70
CA VAL A 192 -8.82 0.35 -11.71
C VAL A 192 -8.45 1.49 -10.76
N ARG A 193 -9.16 2.60 -10.90
CA ARG A 193 -8.84 3.86 -10.22
C ARG A 193 -9.37 3.86 -8.80
N GLN A 194 -8.67 4.56 -7.91
CA GLN A 194 -9.05 4.83 -6.51
C GLN A 194 -9.22 3.57 -5.65
N LEU A 195 -8.74 2.42 -6.13
CA LEU A 195 -8.80 1.13 -5.45
C LEU A 195 -7.42 0.48 -5.41
N LEU A 196 -7.10 -0.09 -4.27
CA LEU A 196 -5.82 -0.76 -4.00
C LEU A 196 -5.74 -2.10 -4.73
N ALA A 197 -4.53 -2.63 -4.89
CA ALA A 197 -4.32 -3.97 -5.44
C ALA A 197 -5.06 -5.03 -4.60
N ILE A 198 -5.09 -4.87 -3.27
CA ILE A 198 -5.80 -5.77 -2.35
C ILE A 198 -7.31 -5.86 -2.64
N ASP A 199 -7.91 -4.79 -3.19
CA ASP A 199 -9.33 -4.78 -3.58
C ASP A 199 -9.59 -5.69 -4.80
N ALA A 200 -8.57 -5.89 -5.66
CA ALA A 200 -8.67 -6.82 -6.77
C ALA A 200 -8.86 -8.26 -6.28
N TRP A 201 -8.35 -8.61 -5.09
CA TRP A 201 -8.50 -9.95 -4.54
C TRP A 201 -9.98 -10.31 -4.33
N ALA A 202 -10.77 -9.40 -3.74
CA ALA A 202 -12.21 -9.60 -3.53
C ALA A 202 -13.03 -9.52 -4.83
N LEU A 203 -12.55 -8.80 -5.84
CA LEU A 203 -13.17 -8.80 -7.17
C LEU A 203 -12.99 -10.15 -7.87
N ILE A 204 -11.83 -10.80 -7.66
CA ILE A 204 -11.48 -12.07 -8.29
C ILE A 204 -12.08 -13.25 -7.53
N ASP A 205 -12.14 -13.15 -6.20
CA ASP A 205 -12.67 -14.16 -5.31
C ASP A 205 -13.66 -13.50 -4.34
N ASN A 206 -14.95 -13.69 -4.59
CA ASN A 206 -16.02 -13.07 -3.82
C ASN A 206 -16.17 -13.61 -2.39
N THR A 207 -15.39 -14.62 -2.00
CA THR A 207 -15.33 -15.11 -0.62
C THR A 207 -14.38 -14.29 0.25
N VAL A 208 -13.54 -13.46 -0.37
CA VAL A 208 -12.64 -12.55 0.32
C VAL A 208 -13.43 -11.38 0.88
N GLN A 209 -13.20 -11.08 2.15
CA GLN A 209 -13.78 -9.94 2.84
C GLN A 209 -12.72 -8.87 3.02
N ILE A 210 -13.07 -7.61 2.75
CA ILE A 210 -12.23 -6.45 3.04
C ILE A 210 -12.80 -5.72 4.25
N PHE A 211 -11.94 -5.33 5.18
CA PHE A 211 -12.24 -4.47 6.31
C PHE A 211 -11.46 -3.16 6.14
N ARG A 212 -12.17 -2.04 6.10
CA ARG A 212 -11.55 -0.70 6.19
C ARG A 212 -11.40 -0.40 7.68
N VAL A 213 -10.16 -0.37 8.16
CA VAL A 213 -9.85 -0.23 9.59
C VAL A 213 -9.33 1.17 9.83
N ASP A 214 -10.19 2.03 10.34
CA ASP A 214 -9.90 3.44 10.57
C ASP A 214 -9.39 3.68 11.99
N ILE A 215 -8.30 4.43 12.08
CA ILE A 215 -7.83 5.01 13.33
C ILE A 215 -8.48 6.40 13.44
N PRO A 216 -9.31 6.65 14.47
CA PRO A 216 -9.94 7.94 14.65
C PRO A 216 -8.88 9.02 14.91
N GLY A 217 -9.03 10.17 14.25
CA GLY A 217 -8.06 11.25 14.31
C GLY A 217 -8.38 12.35 13.30
N THR A 218 -7.51 13.35 13.21
CA THR A 218 -7.57 14.38 12.18
C THR A 218 -6.16 14.59 11.61
N PRO A 219 -5.84 14.06 10.41
CA PRO A 219 -6.72 13.27 9.54
C PRO A 219 -7.01 11.86 10.07
N VAL A 220 -8.01 11.18 9.49
CA VAL A 220 -8.25 9.75 9.73
C VAL A 220 -7.17 8.94 9.00
N GLU A 221 -6.63 7.95 9.69
CA GLU A 221 -5.66 7.00 9.13
C GLU A 221 -6.35 5.66 8.88
N ARG A 222 -5.95 4.93 7.83
CA ARG A 222 -6.63 3.71 7.38
C ARG A 222 -5.67 2.57 7.05
N PHE A 223 -6.04 1.39 7.53
CA PHE A 223 -5.58 0.10 7.01
C PHE A 223 -6.70 -0.57 6.23
N ASN A 224 -6.32 -1.46 5.31
CA ASN A 224 -7.24 -2.34 4.62
C ASN A 224 -6.82 -3.77 4.91
N VAL A 225 -7.69 -4.50 5.61
CA VAL A 225 -7.44 -5.89 5.95
C VAL A 225 -8.30 -6.77 5.05
N ALA A 226 -7.67 -7.62 4.25
CA ALA A 226 -8.37 -8.69 3.54
C ALA A 226 -8.33 -9.97 4.35
N ARG A 227 -9.45 -10.72 4.35
CA ARG A 227 -9.54 -12.05 4.93
C ARG A 227 -10.17 -13.01 3.94
N LYS A 228 -9.57 -14.18 3.78
CA LYS A 228 -10.20 -15.34 3.15
C LYS A 228 -10.21 -16.51 4.12
N VAL A 229 -11.34 -17.23 4.17
CA VAL A 229 -11.47 -18.44 4.97
C VAL A 229 -11.87 -19.59 4.05
N THR A 230 -11.10 -20.66 4.07
CA THR A 230 -11.36 -21.87 3.28
C THR A 230 -11.59 -23.04 4.22
N GLU A 231 -12.71 -23.74 4.09
CA GLU A 231 -12.92 -24.99 4.80
C GLU A 231 -12.10 -26.10 4.12
N VAL A 232 -11.02 -26.54 4.79
CA VAL A 232 -10.07 -27.53 4.26
C VAL A 232 -10.63 -28.94 4.46
N THR A 233 -11.16 -29.19 5.66
CA THR A 233 -11.88 -30.43 5.97
C THR A 233 -13.24 -30.05 6.54
N PRO A 234 -14.35 -30.48 5.90
CA PRO A 234 -15.69 -30.10 6.31
C PRO A 234 -15.94 -30.25 7.81
N GLY A 235 -16.38 -29.16 8.45
CA GLY A 235 -16.74 -29.09 9.86
C GLY A 235 -15.59 -29.26 10.86
N THR A 236 -14.33 -29.31 10.42
CA THR A 236 -13.21 -29.69 11.30
C THR A 236 -11.96 -28.85 11.16
N LEU A 237 -11.64 -28.36 9.96
CA LEU A 237 -10.41 -27.57 9.74
C LEU A 237 -10.67 -26.46 8.74
N TRP A 238 -10.31 -25.24 9.13
CA TRP A 238 -10.42 -24.03 8.32
C TRP A 238 -9.05 -23.38 8.17
N HIS A 239 -8.74 -22.99 6.95
CA HIS A 239 -7.56 -22.20 6.59
C HIS A 239 -7.94 -20.73 6.54
N TYR A 240 -7.20 -19.90 7.26
CA TYR A 240 -7.37 -18.46 7.33
C TYR A 240 -6.19 -17.77 6.66
N GLU A 241 -6.50 -16.87 5.73
CA GLU A 241 -5.55 -15.99 5.05
C GLU A 241 -5.91 -14.55 5.40
N PHE A 242 -4.92 -13.78 5.87
CA PHE A 242 -5.04 -12.35 6.11
C PHE A 242 -3.98 -11.60 5.29
N ALA A 243 -4.37 -10.44 4.76
CA ALA A 243 -3.44 -9.45 4.20
C ALA A 243 -3.77 -8.09 4.79
N VAL A 244 -2.80 -7.43 5.43
CA VAL A 244 -2.96 -6.13 6.07
C VAL A 244 -2.18 -5.11 5.27
N HIS A 245 -2.89 -4.25 4.53
CA HIS A 245 -2.31 -3.16 3.76
C HIS A 245 -2.44 -1.84 4.54
N ASN A 246 -1.33 -1.14 4.77
CA ASN A 246 -1.35 0.20 5.33
C ASN A 246 -1.50 1.23 4.20
N LEU A 247 -2.66 1.88 4.11
CA LEU A 247 -2.92 2.88 3.07
C LEU A 247 -2.23 4.21 3.42
N ASN A 248 -2.54 4.78 4.59
CA ASN A 248 -2.02 6.10 4.96
C ASN A 248 -1.73 6.28 6.46
N SER A 249 -1.68 5.20 7.25
CA SER A 249 -1.38 5.32 8.66
C SER A 249 0.10 5.62 8.90
N ALA A 250 0.36 6.82 9.44
CA ALA A 250 1.68 7.19 9.94
C ALA A 250 2.03 6.36 11.17
N ARG A 251 1.02 6.04 11.99
CA ARG A 251 1.21 5.26 13.22
C ARG A 251 1.67 3.83 12.97
N ALA A 252 1.47 3.29 11.76
CA ALA A 252 1.80 1.92 11.39
C ALA A 252 1.19 0.88 12.35
N ALA A 253 1.45 -0.40 12.11
CA ALA A 253 0.99 -1.48 12.97
C ALA A 253 2.13 -2.44 13.31
N ASP A 254 2.12 -2.97 14.52
CA ASP A 254 3.18 -3.83 15.06
C ASP A 254 2.68 -5.15 15.65
N ALA A 255 1.37 -5.38 15.68
CA ALA A 255 0.83 -6.71 15.92
C ALA A 255 -0.48 -6.95 15.18
N LEU A 256 -0.71 -8.21 14.83
CA LEU A 256 -2.03 -8.75 14.46
C LEU A 256 -2.40 -9.82 15.48
N ARG A 257 -3.61 -9.75 16.04
CA ARG A 257 -4.12 -10.73 16.99
C ARG A 257 -5.52 -11.22 16.60
N ILE A 258 -5.69 -12.53 16.59
CA ILE A 258 -6.94 -13.21 16.28
C ILE A 258 -7.34 -14.07 17.48
N VAL A 259 -8.52 -13.82 18.03
CA VAL A 259 -9.06 -14.49 19.21
C VAL A 259 -10.33 -15.24 18.84
N PHE A 260 -10.40 -16.51 19.18
CA PHE A 260 -11.60 -17.34 19.07
C PHE A 260 -12.36 -17.39 20.39
N ALA A 261 -13.68 -17.65 20.35
CA ALA A 261 -14.52 -17.73 21.54
C ALA A 261 -14.23 -18.95 22.44
N GLY A 262 -13.40 -19.88 21.99
CA GLY A 262 -13.04 -21.07 22.75
C GLY A 262 -11.71 -21.67 22.31
N ASN A 263 -11.30 -22.73 23.02
CA ASN A 263 -10.02 -23.38 22.78
C ASN A 263 -9.89 -23.81 21.31
N THR A 264 -8.78 -23.41 20.71
CA THR A 264 -8.48 -23.53 19.29
C THR A 264 -7.11 -24.19 19.14
N VAL A 265 -7.04 -25.16 18.23
CA VAL A 265 -5.78 -25.76 17.80
C VAL A 265 -5.34 -25.04 16.55
N PHE A 266 -4.15 -24.45 16.61
CA PHE A 266 -3.54 -23.74 15.49
C PHE A 266 -2.46 -24.60 14.83
N SER A 267 -2.43 -24.63 13.50
CA SER A 267 -1.37 -25.26 12.70
C SER A 267 -1.13 -24.47 11.42
N GLY A 268 -0.18 -24.90 10.57
CA GLY A 268 0.03 -24.28 9.26
C GLY A 268 0.37 -22.79 9.32
N VAL A 269 0.93 -22.31 10.44
CA VAL A 269 1.14 -20.90 10.73
C VAL A 269 2.26 -20.34 9.85
N GLY A 270 2.05 -19.17 9.25
CA GLY A 270 3.11 -18.46 8.55
C GLY A 270 2.87 -16.98 8.37
N PHE A 271 3.88 -16.34 7.82
CA PHE A 271 4.02 -14.89 7.67
C PHE A 271 4.76 -14.57 6.37
N HIS A 272 4.43 -13.43 5.75
CA HIS A 272 5.18 -12.87 4.65
C HIS A 272 5.02 -11.35 4.62
N ASP A 273 6.10 -10.63 4.34
CA ASP A 273 6.13 -9.21 4.11
C ASP A 273 7.02 -8.84 2.92
N VAL A 274 6.97 -7.56 2.54
CA VAL A 274 7.88 -7.00 1.54
C VAL A 274 9.06 -6.36 2.24
N ASN A 275 10.27 -6.81 1.90
CA ASN A 275 11.48 -6.28 2.53
C ASN A 275 11.77 -4.83 2.11
N ALA A 276 12.09 -4.00 3.11
CA ALA A 276 12.74 -2.72 2.89
C ALA A 276 14.09 -2.94 2.18
N HIS A 277 14.45 -2.05 1.26
CA HIS A 277 15.66 -2.22 0.45
C HIS A 277 16.35 -0.90 0.14
N SER A 278 17.52 -1.00 -0.50
CA SER A 278 18.33 0.15 -0.92
C SER A 278 18.70 1.10 0.22
N ASN A 279 18.91 0.55 1.43
CA ASN A 279 19.23 1.27 2.66
C ASN A 279 18.09 2.16 3.18
N GLU A 280 16.82 1.80 2.94
CA GLU A 280 15.76 2.21 3.88
C GLU A 280 16.18 1.81 5.31
N PRO A 281 15.84 2.61 6.33
CA PRO A 281 16.30 2.36 7.68
C PRO A 281 15.58 1.19 8.35
N TYR A 282 14.42 0.81 7.83
CA TYR A 282 13.56 -0.21 8.42
C TYR A 282 14.20 -1.59 8.41
N ASP A 283 14.10 -2.27 9.55
CA ASP A 283 14.43 -3.68 9.72
C ASP A 283 13.55 -4.56 8.83
N THR A 284 14.05 -5.75 8.50
CA THR A 284 13.40 -6.71 7.60
C THR A 284 13.25 -8.09 8.24
N ALA A 285 13.28 -8.16 9.57
CA ALA A 285 13.08 -9.41 10.28
C ALA A 285 11.60 -9.82 10.29
N ASP A 286 11.32 -11.04 9.85
CA ASP A 286 9.97 -11.62 9.85
C ASP A 286 9.34 -11.65 11.25
N TRP A 287 8.02 -11.48 11.32
CA TRP A 287 7.29 -11.50 12.59
C TRP A 287 7.11 -12.94 13.10
N PRO A 288 7.62 -13.26 14.30
CA PRO A 288 7.31 -14.54 14.92
C PRO A 288 5.83 -14.62 15.27
N SER A 289 5.29 -15.85 15.22
CA SER A 289 3.95 -16.14 15.74
C SER A 289 4.01 -16.68 17.16
N ALA A 290 2.97 -16.40 17.93
CA ALA A 290 2.74 -16.98 19.25
C ALA A 290 1.27 -17.43 19.35
N THR A 291 1.06 -18.61 19.94
CA THR A 291 -0.27 -19.17 20.16
C THR A 291 -0.52 -19.40 21.66
N SER A 292 -1.78 -19.28 22.05
CA SER A 292 -2.28 -19.68 23.37
C SER A 292 -3.49 -20.61 23.21
N ALA A 293 -4.35 -20.71 24.22
CA ALA A 293 -5.51 -21.60 24.16
C ALA A 293 -6.52 -21.20 23.07
N ASP A 294 -6.72 -19.91 22.83
CA ASP A 294 -7.76 -19.38 21.93
C ASP A 294 -7.25 -18.27 20.99
N THR A 295 -6.00 -17.85 21.18
CA THR A 295 -5.43 -16.69 20.50
C THR A 295 -4.20 -17.09 19.68
N ILE A 296 -4.12 -16.56 18.47
CA ILE A 296 -2.90 -16.51 17.67
C ILE A 296 -2.53 -15.05 17.40
N ALA A 297 -1.24 -14.73 17.53
CA ALA A 297 -0.74 -13.39 17.29
C ALA A 297 0.62 -13.41 16.58
N TRP A 298 0.89 -12.37 15.81
CA TRP A 298 2.21 -12.02 15.31
C TRP A 298 2.55 -10.64 15.84
N THR A 299 3.78 -10.46 16.31
CA THR A 299 4.28 -9.18 16.82
C THR A 299 5.60 -8.87 16.16
N VAL A 300 5.83 -7.59 15.86
CA VAL A 300 7.10 -7.12 15.34
C VAL A 300 8.26 -7.59 16.21
N PRO A 301 9.36 -8.09 15.62
CA PRO A 301 10.58 -8.33 16.37
C PRO A 301 11.10 -7.02 16.98
N ALA A 302 11.67 -7.12 18.19
CA ALA A 302 12.38 -5.99 18.76
C ALA A 302 13.56 -5.62 17.86
N PHE A 303 13.73 -4.32 17.57
CA PHE A 303 14.90 -3.79 16.87
C PHE A 303 15.68 -2.82 17.78
N PRO A 304 16.49 -3.33 18.74
CA PRO A 304 16.99 -2.52 19.86
C PRO A 304 17.96 -1.41 19.46
N SER A 305 18.64 -1.55 18.32
CA SER A 305 19.56 -0.53 17.80
C SER A 305 18.87 0.74 17.36
N SER A 306 17.62 0.63 16.89
CA SER A 306 16.79 1.77 16.50
C SER A 306 15.32 1.35 16.58
N PRO A 307 14.69 1.39 17.76
CA PRO A 307 13.34 0.85 17.94
C PRO A 307 12.32 1.41 16.96
N ASN A 308 12.47 2.68 16.56
CA ASN A 308 11.61 3.35 15.58
C ASN A 308 11.72 2.77 14.17
N ASP A 309 12.79 2.03 13.86
CA ASP A 309 13.03 1.41 12.57
C ASP A 309 12.61 -0.07 12.55
N ALA A 310 11.90 -0.57 13.56
CA ALA A 310 11.37 -1.93 13.54
C ALA A 310 10.49 -2.18 12.30
N ASN A 311 10.37 -3.46 11.93
CA ASN A 311 9.62 -3.96 10.78
C ASN A 311 8.10 -3.85 10.93
N ALA A 312 7.60 -2.67 11.30
CA ALA A 312 6.16 -2.39 11.40
C ALA A 312 5.51 -2.33 10.00
N ILE A 313 4.19 -2.51 9.92
CA ILE A 313 3.43 -2.40 8.66
C ILE A 313 3.37 -0.92 8.24
N ARG A 314 4.37 -0.45 7.50
CA ARG A 314 4.49 0.93 7.00
C ARG A 314 3.57 1.20 5.82
N TRP A 315 3.31 2.47 5.52
CA TRP A 315 2.42 2.83 4.41
C TRP A 315 2.90 2.29 3.06
N SER A 316 1.95 1.97 2.19
CA SER A 316 2.21 1.33 0.89
C SER A 316 2.94 -0.02 1.02
N THR A 317 2.79 -0.70 2.16
CA THR A 317 3.21 -2.09 2.35
C THR A 317 2.03 -2.99 2.76
N THR A 318 2.16 -4.29 2.47
CA THR A 318 1.15 -5.31 2.76
C THR A 318 1.81 -6.53 3.39
N TYR A 319 1.31 -6.93 4.55
CA TYR A 319 1.84 -8.04 5.34
C TYR A 319 0.79 -9.14 5.38
N ASN A 320 1.23 -10.38 5.18
CA ASN A 320 0.37 -11.55 5.11
C ASN A 320 0.56 -12.44 6.34
N PHE A 321 -0.55 -12.96 6.83
CA PHE A 321 -0.60 -13.85 7.99
C PHE A 321 -1.56 -14.98 7.70
N TRP A 322 -1.15 -16.21 7.97
CA TRP A 322 -2.02 -17.36 7.71
C TRP A 322 -1.83 -18.45 8.74
N PHE A 323 -2.89 -19.24 8.91
CA PHE A 323 -2.92 -20.38 9.82
C PHE A 323 -4.11 -21.28 9.49
N ASP A 324 -4.04 -22.51 9.94
CA ASP A 324 -5.19 -23.40 10.05
C ASP A 324 -5.68 -23.39 11.49
N ALA A 325 -7.00 -23.43 11.67
CA ALA A 325 -7.64 -23.59 12.96
C ALA A 325 -8.75 -24.64 12.90
N ASN A 326 -8.96 -25.34 14.01
CA ASN A 326 -10.08 -26.28 14.17
C ASN A 326 -11.40 -25.59 14.55
N ARG A 327 -11.51 -24.28 14.30
CA ARG A 327 -12.71 -23.47 14.59
C ARG A 327 -13.19 -22.73 13.34
N PRO A 328 -14.52 -22.67 13.12
CA PRO A 328 -15.11 -21.95 12.01
C PRO A 328 -15.05 -20.43 12.23
N PRO A 329 -15.22 -19.63 11.16
CA PRO A 329 -15.19 -18.16 11.26
C PRO A 329 -16.33 -17.60 12.12
N SER A 330 -17.41 -18.36 12.33
CA SER A 330 -18.50 -17.99 13.24
C SER A 330 -18.10 -18.01 14.72
N GLU A 331 -16.95 -18.58 15.06
CA GLU A 331 -16.41 -18.59 16.43
C GLU A 331 -15.26 -17.58 16.63
N LEU A 332 -15.00 -16.72 15.64
CA LEU A 332 -14.12 -15.57 15.84
C LEU A 332 -14.76 -14.59 16.84
N ASN A 333 -14.03 -14.26 17.89
CA ASN A 333 -14.46 -13.35 18.94
C ASN A 333 -13.95 -11.93 18.67
N THR A 334 -12.64 -11.78 18.44
CA THR A 334 -12.01 -10.47 18.27
C THR A 334 -10.84 -10.56 17.29
N MET A 335 -10.68 -9.56 16.44
CA MET A 335 -9.51 -9.39 15.58
C MET A 335 -8.98 -7.96 15.77
N THR A 336 -7.70 -7.82 16.12
CA THR A 336 -7.11 -6.49 16.40
C THR A 336 -5.81 -6.27 15.64
N LEU A 337 -5.59 -5.01 15.25
CA LEU A 337 -4.28 -4.48 14.91
C LEU A 337 -3.79 -3.60 16.06
N ASP A 338 -2.60 -3.89 16.56
CA ASP A 338 -1.93 -3.05 17.54
C ASP A 338 -1.08 -2.02 16.77
N LEU A 339 -1.06 -0.77 17.22
CA LEU A 339 -0.43 0.35 16.51
C LEU A 339 0.97 0.60 17.03
N PHE A 340 1.92 0.73 16.10
CA PHE A 340 3.34 0.83 16.40
C PHE A 340 3.70 2.15 17.09
N GLU A 341 3.29 3.28 16.52
CA GLU A 341 3.50 4.58 17.17
C GLU A 341 2.46 4.82 18.27
N ALA A 342 2.95 5.30 19.41
CA ALA A 342 2.14 5.59 20.57
C ALA A 342 1.02 6.60 20.25
N GLY A 343 -0.16 6.38 20.84
CA GLY A 343 -1.33 7.23 20.62
C GLY A 343 -2.61 6.57 21.12
N THR A 344 -3.72 7.27 21.00
CA THR A 344 -5.06 6.76 21.33
C THR A 344 -5.90 6.66 20.05
N PRO A 345 -6.49 5.50 19.74
CA PRO A 345 -6.39 4.23 20.49
C PRO A 345 -5.01 3.57 20.29
N ALA A 346 -4.59 2.66 21.19
CA ALA A 346 -3.35 1.90 21.03
C ALA A 346 -3.51 0.69 20.08
N GLN A 347 -4.75 0.25 19.88
CA GLN A 347 -5.14 -0.86 19.01
C GLN A 347 -6.49 -0.55 18.37
N VAL A 348 -6.77 -1.15 17.23
CA VAL A 348 -8.06 -1.06 16.53
C VAL A 348 -8.63 -2.45 16.30
N GLU A 349 -9.91 -2.63 16.62
CA GLU A 349 -10.64 -3.86 16.36
C GLU A 349 -11.30 -3.80 14.97
N PHE A 350 -11.38 -4.94 14.29
CA PHE A 350 -12.08 -5.07 13.02
C PHE A 350 -12.89 -6.37 12.94
N GLY A 351 -14.01 -6.34 12.23
CA GLY A 351 -14.92 -7.49 12.17
C GLY A 351 -16.13 -7.31 11.26
N GLN A 352 -16.46 -6.08 10.88
CA GLN A 352 -17.51 -5.79 9.90
C GLN A 352 -16.91 -5.60 8.51
N ALA A 353 -17.13 -6.57 7.62
CA ALA A 353 -16.66 -6.49 6.24
C ALA A 353 -17.48 -5.48 5.43
N ILE A 354 -16.84 -4.80 4.48
CA ILE A 354 -17.56 -4.03 3.46
C ILE A 354 -18.13 -4.97 2.39
N PHE A 355 -19.35 -4.69 1.91
CA PHE A 355 -19.92 -5.41 0.78
C PHE A 355 -19.13 -5.12 -0.50
N SER A 356 -19.06 -6.09 -1.42
CA SER A 356 -18.27 -6.04 -2.66
C SER A 356 -18.59 -4.91 -3.65
N GLY A 357 -19.56 -4.04 -3.33
CA GLY A 357 -19.95 -2.89 -4.13
C GLY A 357 -19.10 -1.63 -3.93
N GLY A 358 -18.22 -1.58 -2.93
CA GLY A 358 -17.27 -0.47 -2.76
C GLY A 358 -17.88 0.90 -2.46
N PHE A 359 -19.15 0.96 -2.06
CA PHE A 359 -19.80 2.21 -1.67
C PHE A 359 -19.83 2.33 -0.14
N GLU A 360 -19.00 3.25 0.37
CA GLU A 360 -19.48 4.30 1.28
C GLU A 360 -19.58 5.60 0.49
#